data_AF-A0A1K1Q1L9-F1
#
_entry.id   AF-A0A1K1Q1L9-F1
#
_cell.length_a   1.000
_cell.length_b   1.000
_cell.length_c   1.000
_cell.angle_alpha   90.00
_cell.angle_beta   90.00
_cell.angle_gamma   90.00
#
_symmetry.space_group_name_H-M   'P 1'
#
loop_
_entity.id
_entity.type
_entity.pdbx_description
1 polymer ?
#
loop_
_entity_poly.entity_id
_entity_poly.type
_entity_poly.pdbx_seq_one_letter_code
_entity_poly.pdbx_strand_id
1 'polypeptide(L)'
;MYLTEEVRTARPASRRARTASLPSGRQLARQLVTTVRVAEMLLHQAIVVPDGHQWSVDTERVDAAGGPLAAWETCVTLRIGKVFAPEVNPAARVNDPDQVAIEIGLCLPEQAYLDERRVSIFGRRHGKRFGATLSVASGAQWGWQRAEHVAPEHAHVHGDTLEALVDAVAANVNAALAAAGFRATR
;
A
#
# COMPACT_ATOMS: atom_id res chain seq x y z
N MET A 1 -46.71 -27.73 18.86
CA MET A 1 -45.84 -28.28 19.91
C MET A 1 -44.46 -27.67 19.68
N TYR A 2 -44.03 -26.79 20.58
CA TYR A 2 -42.78 -26.02 20.46
C TYR A 2 -41.60 -26.87 20.93
N LEU A 3 -40.53 -26.93 20.14
CA LEU A 3 -39.22 -27.43 20.56
C LEU A 3 -38.19 -26.32 20.31
N THR A 4 -38.00 -25.50 21.34
CA THR A 4 -36.87 -24.58 21.47
C THR A 4 -35.62 -25.38 21.79
N GLU A 5 -34.70 -25.50 20.83
CA GLU A 5 -33.33 -25.92 21.12
C GLU A 5 -32.56 -24.78 21.79
N GLU A 6 -32.24 -24.97 23.07
CA GLU A 6 -31.29 -24.14 23.81
C GLU A 6 -29.87 -24.36 23.25
N VAL A 7 -29.42 -23.46 22.37
CA VAL A 7 -28.00 -23.36 22.03
C VAL A 7 -27.28 -22.70 23.20
N ARG A 8 -26.73 -23.52 24.11
CA ARG A 8 -25.78 -23.08 25.13
C ARG A 8 -24.49 -22.62 24.45
N THR A 9 -24.41 -21.32 24.16
CA THR A 9 -23.16 -20.68 23.76
C THR A 9 -22.22 -20.66 24.96
N ALA A 10 -21.23 -21.56 24.94
CA ALA A 10 -20.10 -21.52 25.85
C ALA A 10 -19.37 -20.19 25.68
N ARG A 11 -19.58 -19.29 26.65
CA ARG A 11 -18.95 -17.96 26.71
C ARG A 11 -17.45 -18.16 26.99
N PRO A 12 -16.52 -17.73 26.12
CA PRO A 12 -15.11 -17.89 26.43
C PRO A 12 -14.71 -16.96 27.59
N ALA A 13 -14.30 -17.57 28.69
CA ALA A 13 -13.80 -16.92 29.91
C ALA A 13 -12.38 -16.35 29.76
N SER A 14 -12.07 -15.72 28.62
CA SER A 14 -10.71 -15.23 28.29
C SER A 14 -10.65 -13.77 27.86
N ARG A 15 -11.72 -12.99 28.03
CA ARG A 15 -11.81 -11.60 27.53
C ARG A 15 -11.25 -10.52 28.47
N ARG A 16 -10.87 -10.83 29.71
CA ARG A 16 -10.45 -9.82 30.71
C ARG A 16 -8.95 -9.65 30.90
N ALA A 17 -8.10 -10.57 30.42
CA ALA A 17 -6.66 -10.52 30.67
C ALA A 17 -5.82 -9.87 29.54
N ARG A 18 -6.38 -9.66 28.33
CA ARG A 18 -5.63 -9.14 27.16
C ARG A 18 -5.95 -7.70 26.75
N THR A 19 -6.96 -7.09 27.34
CA THR A 19 -7.33 -5.69 27.05
C THR A 19 -6.36 -4.67 27.63
N ALA A 20 -5.47 -5.06 28.57
CA ALA A 20 -4.56 -4.14 29.25
C ALA A 20 -3.32 -3.72 28.43
N SER A 21 -3.12 -4.23 27.21
CA SER A 21 -1.90 -3.95 26.42
C SER A 21 -2.16 -3.61 24.95
N LEU A 22 -3.42 -3.43 24.54
CA LEU A 22 -3.72 -3.01 23.17
C LEU A 22 -3.48 -1.50 23.02
N PRO A 23 -2.86 -1.03 21.93
CA PRO A 23 -2.73 0.39 21.67
C PRO A 23 -4.13 1.01 21.52
N SER A 24 -4.30 2.25 21.97
CA SER A 24 -5.44 3.08 21.58
C SER A 24 -5.40 3.36 20.07
N GLY A 25 -6.55 3.67 19.46
CA GLY A 25 -6.59 4.07 18.04
C GLY A 25 -5.61 5.20 17.71
N ARG A 26 -5.43 6.17 18.60
CA ARG A 26 -4.45 7.27 18.41
C ARG A 26 -2.99 6.81 18.49
N GLN A 27 -2.69 5.78 19.29
CA GLN A 27 -1.34 5.19 19.31
C GLN A 27 -1.08 4.41 18.03
N LEU A 28 -2.03 3.56 17.61
CA LEU A 28 -1.91 2.81 16.37
C LEU A 28 -1.79 3.74 15.17
N ALA A 29 -2.63 4.76 15.04
CA ALA A 29 -2.55 5.74 13.94
C ALA A 29 -1.16 6.37 13.83
N ARG A 30 -0.53 6.73 14.95
CA ARG A 30 0.85 7.26 14.96
C ARG A 30 1.88 6.24 14.51
N GLN A 31 1.75 4.99 14.96
CA GLN A 31 2.62 3.90 14.53
C GLN A 31 2.50 3.63 13.03
N LEU A 32 1.28 3.64 12.48
CA LEU A 32 1.06 3.48 11.05
C LEU A 32 1.72 4.61 10.26
N VAL A 33 1.54 5.88 10.67
CA VAL A 33 2.17 7.03 10.00
C VAL A 33 3.69 6.90 10.00
N THR A 34 4.29 6.54 11.14
CA THR A 34 5.73 6.31 11.22
C THR A 34 6.17 5.18 10.29
N THR A 35 5.45 4.05 10.29
CA THR A 35 5.77 2.89 9.46
C THR A 35 5.71 3.23 7.97
N VAL A 36 4.68 3.95 7.55
CA VAL A 36 4.52 4.41 6.16
C VAL A 36 5.65 5.36 5.75
N ARG A 37 6.01 6.33 6.60
CA ARG A 37 7.13 7.23 6.32
C ARG A 37 8.46 6.51 6.20
N VAL A 38 8.70 5.49 7.03
CA VAL A 38 9.90 4.65 6.92
C VAL A 38 9.88 3.87 5.60
N ALA A 39 8.73 3.27 5.24
CA ALA A 39 8.57 2.54 3.99
C ALA A 39 8.83 3.45 2.77
N GLU A 40 8.23 4.64 2.76
CA GLU A 40 8.42 5.67 1.74
C GLU A 40 9.90 6.03 1.59
N MET A 41 10.58 6.35 2.68
CA MET A 41 12.01 6.68 2.67
C MET A 41 12.85 5.54 2.10
N LEU A 42 12.60 4.29 2.52
CA LEU A 42 13.36 3.14 2.05
C LEU A 42 13.09 2.86 0.56
N LEU A 43 11.84 2.97 0.11
CA LEU A 43 11.47 2.82 -1.30
C LEU A 43 12.12 3.89 -2.18
N HIS A 44 12.17 5.15 -1.72
CA HIS A 44 12.85 6.24 -2.42
C HIS A 44 14.36 5.98 -2.59
N GLN A 45 14.98 5.27 -1.66
CA GLN A 45 16.40 4.91 -1.73
C GLN A 45 16.66 3.69 -2.62
N ALA A 46 15.70 2.76 -2.69
CA ALA A 46 15.88 1.47 -3.35
C ALA A 46 15.37 1.42 -4.80
N ILE A 47 14.39 2.25 -5.17
CA ILE A 47 13.81 2.29 -6.52
C ILE A 47 14.44 3.40 -7.34
N VAL A 48 14.83 3.04 -8.55
CA VAL A 48 15.35 4.00 -9.53
C VAL A 48 14.18 4.80 -10.09
N VAL A 49 14.23 6.12 -9.96
CA VAL A 49 13.25 7.03 -10.55
C VAL A 49 13.71 7.40 -11.95
N PRO A 50 12.93 7.12 -13.01
CA PRO A 50 13.29 7.52 -14.37
C PRO A 50 13.37 9.04 -14.54
N ASP A 51 14.17 9.49 -15.50
CA ASP A 51 14.31 10.93 -15.78
C ASP A 51 12.95 11.59 -16.08
N GLY A 52 12.75 12.78 -15.52
CA GLY A 52 11.48 13.50 -15.64
C GLY A 52 10.30 12.89 -14.88
N HIS A 53 10.52 11.85 -14.06
CA HIS A 53 9.49 11.28 -13.20
C HIS A 53 9.71 11.68 -11.74
N GLN A 54 8.64 11.70 -10.96
CA GLN A 54 8.69 12.02 -9.53
C GLN A 54 7.76 11.13 -8.73
N TRP A 55 8.13 10.96 -7.46
CA TRP A 55 7.29 10.35 -6.45
C TRP A 55 6.08 11.25 -6.13
N SER A 56 4.93 10.61 -5.94
CA SER A 56 3.78 11.21 -5.29
C SER A 56 3.17 10.18 -4.34
N VAL A 57 2.77 10.64 -3.15
CA VAL A 57 2.15 9.79 -2.14
C VAL A 57 0.76 10.31 -1.88
N ASP A 58 -0.22 9.41 -1.84
CA ASP A 58 -1.63 9.75 -1.61
C ASP A 58 -1.88 10.03 -0.12
N THR A 59 -1.21 11.04 0.44
CA THR A 59 -1.34 11.45 1.85
C THR A 59 -2.50 12.41 2.08
N GLU A 60 -2.95 13.14 1.05
CA GLU A 60 -4.09 14.07 1.14
C GLU A 60 -5.40 13.37 1.51
N ARG A 61 -5.53 12.08 1.18
CA ARG A 61 -6.68 11.25 1.57
C ARG A 61 -6.79 10.98 3.07
N VAL A 62 -5.70 11.16 3.82
CA VAL A 62 -5.67 10.83 5.25
C VAL A 62 -6.65 11.70 6.03
N ASP A 63 -6.61 13.01 5.82
CA ASP A 63 -7.46 13.95 6.55
C ASP A 63 -8.92 13.85 6.09
N ALA A 64 -9.15 13.69 4.77
CA ALA A 64 -10.48 13.54 4.20
C ALA A 64 -11.22 12.27 4.68
N ALA A 65 -10.48 11.19 4.95
CA ALA A 65 -11.04 9.92 5.43
C ALA A 65 -11.23 9.87 6.96
N GLY A 66 -10.89 10.92 7.70
CA GLY A 66 -10.99 10.93 9.17
C GLY A 66 -9.77 10.31 9.88
N GLY A 67 -8.65 10.17 9.16
CA GLY A 67 -7.35 9.80 9.71
C GLY A 67 -6.79 8.47 9.18
N PRO A 68 -5.55 8.11 9.61
CA PRO A 68 -4.79 6.98 9.06
C PRO A 68 -5.47 5.63 9.14
N LEU A 69 -6.24 5.39 10.21
CA LEU A 69 -6.92 4.09 10.42
C LEU A 69 -7.99 3.82 9.37
N ALA A 70 -8.70 4.86 8.93
CA ALA A 70 -9.73 4.75 7.90
C ALA A 70 -9.13 4.85 6.50
N ALA A 71 -8.21 5.80 6.28
CA ALA A 71 -7.58 6.04 4.98
C ALA A 71 -6.79 4.83 4.47
N TRP A 72 -6.16 4.08 5.38
CA TRP A 72 -5.21 3.03 5.04
C TRP A 72 -5.71 1.63 5.43
N GLU A 73 -7.01 1.49 5.72
CA GLU A 73 -7.59 0.19 6.08
C GLU A 73 -7.30 -0.88 5.03
N THR A 74 -7.25 -0.49 3.75
CA THR A 74 -6.84 -1.36 2.64
C THR A 74 -5.35 -1.24 2.35
N CYS A 75 -4.88 -0.19 1.67
CA CYS A 75 -3.44 -0.02 1.45
C CYS A 75 -3.10 1.47 1.34
N VAL A 76 -1.84 1.81 1.54
CA VAL A 76 -1.29 3.14 1.24
C VAL A 76 -0.72 3.14 -0.15
N THR A 77 -1.15 4.06 -1.00
CA THR A 77 -0.65 4.13 -2.37
C THR A 77 0.50 5.12 -2.51
N LEU A 78 1.65 4.61 -2.97
CA LEU A 78 2.78 5.40 -3.47
C LEU A 78 2.83 5.28 -4.99
N ARG A 79 3.17 6.37 -5.68
CA ARG A 79 3.20 6.43 -7.14
C ARG A 79 4.47 7.08 -7.64
N ILE A 80 4.96 6.62 -8.78
CA ILE A 80 5.94 7.36 -9.60
C ILE A 80 5.29 7.65 -10.94
N GLY A 81 5.32 8.90 -11.37
CA GLY A 81 4.76 9.32 -12.65
C GLY A 81 5.56 10.44 -13.29
N LYS A 82 5.41 10.58 -14.61
CA LYS A 82 6.08 11.62 -15.41
C LYS A 82 5.55 13.00 -15.02
N VAL A 83 6.47 13.93 -14.80
CA VAL A 83 6.17 15.34 -14.55
C VAL A 83 6.10 16.06 -15.89
N PHE A 84 4.99 16.73 -16.12
CA PHE A 84 4.76 17.50 -17.32
C PHE A 84 4.81 18.99 -17.01
N ALA A 85 5.38 19.78 -17.93
CA ALA A 85 5.29 21.23 -17.85
C ALA A 85 3.81 21.68 -17.85
N PRO A 86 3.45 22.77 -17.15
CA PRO A 86 2.07 23.23 -17.04
C PRO A 86 1.37 23.42 -18.39
N GLU A 87 2.11 23.79 -19.42
CA GLU A 87 1.63 24.11 -20.77
C GLU A 87 1.29 22.87 -21.60
N VAL A 88 1.72 21.67 -21.17
CA VAL A 88 1.42 20.42 -21.87
C VAL A 88 -0.07 20.10 -21.69
N ASN A 89 -0.80 20.06 -22.81
CA ASN A 89 -2.21 19.65 -22.85
C ASN A 89 -2.41 18.25 -22.23
N PRO A 90 -3.41 18.04 -21.35
CA PRO A 90 -3.78 16.72 -20.82
C PRO A 90 -3.84 15.58 -21.84
N ALA A 91 -4.34 15.84 -23.06
CA ALA A 91 -4.41 14.83 -24.11
C ALA A 91 -3.02 14.38 -24.59
N ALA A 92 -2.04 15.29 -24.59
CA ALA A 92 -0.65 14.96 -24.93
C ALA A 92 0.02 14.18 -23.80
N ARG A 93 -0.31 14.47 -22.53
CA ARG A 93 0.23 13.74 -21.36
C ARG A 93 -0.17 12.27 -21.39
N VAL A 94 -1.45 12.01 -21.62
CA VAL A 94 -2.01 10.64 -21.60
C VAL A 94 -1.48 9.77 -22.73
N ASN A 95 -1.10 10.37 -23.85
CA ASN A 95 -0.57 9.68 -25.03
C ASN A 95 0.97 9.70 -25.11
N ASP A 96 1.65 10.12 -24.04
CA ASP A 96 3.12 10.19 -24.04
C ASP A 96 3.72 8.77 -24.05
N PRO A 97 4.47 8.39 -25.10
CA PRO A 97 5.05 7.05 -25.20
C PRO A 97 6.20 6.82 -24.20
N ASP A 98 6.83 7.90 -23.72
CA ASP A 98 7.95 7.85 -22.77
C ASP A 98 7.45 7.93 -21.31
N GLN A 99 6.15 7.77 -21.08
CA GLN A 99 5.58 7.68 -19.75
C GLN A 99 5.73 6.28 -19.18
N VAL A 100 6.18 6.20 -17.93
CA VAL A 100 5.95 5.06 -17.05
C VAL A 100 5.17 5.49 -15.81
N ALA A 101 4.17 4.71 -15.44
CA ALA A 101 3.39 4.88 -14.24
C ALA A 101 3.65 3.67 -13.33
N ILE A 102 4.15 3.94 -12.13
CA ILE A 102 4.35 2.93 -11.09
C ILE A 102 3.32 3.18 -10.00
N GLU A 103 2.65 2.14 -9.55
CA GLU A 103 1.75 2.16 -8.41
C GLU A 103 2.13 1.05 -7.43
N ILE A 104 2.39 1.44 -6.18
CA ILE A 104 2.75 0.54 -5.08
C ILE A 104 1.70 0.72 -3.98
N GLY A 105 0.86 -0.29 -3.78
CA GLY A 105 -0.11 -0.33 -2.69
C GLY A 105 0.45 -1.05 -1.48
N LEU A 106 0.97 -0.33 -0.49
CA LEU A 106 1.51 -0.88 0.75
C LEU A 106 0.37 -1.29 1.70
N CYS A 107 0.24 -2.59 1.95
CA CYS A 107 -0.81 -3.15 2.79
C CYS A 107 -0.16 -3.60 4.12
N LEU A 108 -0.48 -2.87 5.19
CA LEU A 108 0.13 -3.05 6.50
C LEU A 108 -0.48 -4.23 7.27
N PRO A 109 0.29 -4.90 8.15
CA PRO A 109 -0.19 -6.06 8.90
C PRO A 109 -1.43 -5.77 9.75
N GLU A 110 -2.24 -6.82 9.95
CA GLU A 110 -3.40 -6.78 10.84
C GLU A 110 -2.99 -6.44 12.28
N GLN A 111 -3.65 -5.44 12.86
CA GLN A 111 -3.37 -4.99 14.22
C GLN A 111 -4.66 -4.74 14.99
N ALA A 112 -4.76 -5.38 16.17
CA ALA A 112 -5.84 -5.13 17.10
C ALA A 112 -5.57 -3.87 17.92
N TYR A 113 -6.59 -3.05 18.13
CA TYR A 113 -6.49 -1.82 18.92
C TYR A 113 -7.78 -1.56 19.71
N LEU A 114 -7.69 -0.67 20.69
CA LEU A 114 -8.85 -0.16 21.43
C LEU A 114 -9.39 1.09 20.74
N ASP A 115 -10.60 0.96 20.22
CA ASP A 115 -11.40 2.05 19.69
C ASP A 115 -12.46 2.42 20.71
N GLU A 116 -12.24 3.54 21.39
CA GLU A 116 -13.00 3.97 22.57
C GLU A 116 -13.09 2.88 23.65
N ARG A 117 -14.16 2.07 23.63
CA ARG A 117 -14.46 0.98 24.58
C ARG A 117 -14.57 -0.39 23.93
N ARG A 118 -14.20 -0.53 22.65
CA ARG A 118 -14.32 -1.78 21.88
C ARG A 118 -12.98 -2.17 21.28
N VAL A 119 -12.77 -3.48 21.11
CA VAL A 119 -11.62 -4.00 20.37
C VAL A 119 -11.96 -3.99 18.89
N SER A 120 -11.15 -3.29 18.12
CA SER A 120 -11.23 -3.20 16.66
C SER A 120 -9.97 -3.80 16.03
N ILE A 121 -10.02 -4.08 14.72
CA ILE A 121 -8.92 -4.65 13.95
C ILE A 121 -8.72 -3.78 12.71
N PHE A 122 -7.53 -3.24 12.55
CA PHE A 122 -7.07 -2.56 11.35
C PHE A 122 -6.53 -3.57 10.33
N GLY A 123 -6.66 -3.27 9.03
CA GLY A 123 -6.05 -4.07 7.96
C GLY A 123 -6.71 -5.44 7.77
N ARG A 124 -8.02 -5.53 8.02
CA ARG A 124 -8.73 -6.82 8.00
C ARG A 124 -8.47 -7.55 6.69
N ARG A 125 -7.91 -8.76 6.76
CA ARG A 125 -7.54 -9.70 5.69
C ARG A 125 -6.11 -9.56 5.15
N HIS A 126 -5.27 -8.67 5.67
CA HIS A 126 -3.85 -8.63 5.28
C HIS A 126 -3.01 -9.71 5.97
N GLY A 127 -3.54 -10.34 7.03
CA GLY A 127 -2.79 -11.28 7.83
C GLY A 127 -1.66 -10.60 8.61
N LYS A 128 -0.63 -11.37 8.98
CA LYS A 128 0.42 -10.94 9.91
C LYS A 128 1.67 -10.35 9.25
N ARG A 129 1.74 -10.36 7.92
CA ARG A 129 2.92 -9.94 7.15
C ARG A 129 2.70 -8.57 6.54
N PHE A 130 3.80 -7.90 6.20
CA PHE A 130 3.74 -6.75 5.32
C PHE A 130 3.43 -7.24 3.90
N GLY A 131 2.57 -6.53 3.18
CA GLY A 131 2.23 -6.83 1.79
C GLY A 131 2.35 -5.61 0.90
N ALA A 132 2.54 -5.82 -0.40
CA ALA A 132 2.37 -4.77 -1.39
C ALA A 132 1.73 -5.31 -2.67
N THR A 133 0.90 -4.47 -3.29
CA THR A 133 0.45 -4.65 -4.68
C THR A 133 1.32 -3.79 -5.59
N LEU A 134 1.68 -4.31 -6.77
CA LEU A 134 2.59 -3.67 -7.71
C LEU A 134 1.96 -3.56 -9.09
N SER A 135 2.11 -2.38 -9.70
CA SER A 135 1.87 -2.14 -11.13
C SER A 135 2.97 -1.24 -11.67
N VAL A 136 3.56 -1.64 -12.80
CA VAL A 136 4.54 -0.85 -13.57
C VAL A 136 4.08 -0.85 -15.01
N ALA A 137 3.51 0.26 -15.45
CA ALA A 137 2.90 0.36 -16.76
C ALA A 137 3.55 1.45 -17.61
N SER A 138 4.01 1.09 -18.82
CA SER A 138 4.58 2.05 -19.77
C SER A 138 3.63 2.35 -20.92
N GLY A 139 3.90 3.48 -21.59
CA GLY A 139 3.16 3.95 -22.76
C GLY A 139 1.92 4.75 -22.40
N ALA A 140 1.07 4.96 -23.41
CA ALA A 140 -0.14 5.75 -23.27
C ALA A 140 -1.06 5.14 -22.20
N GLN A 141 -1.42 5.93 -21.19
CA GLN A 141 -2.18 5.45 -20.03
C GLN A 141 -3.65 5.19 -20.35
N TRP A 142 -4.12 5.61 -21.54
CA TRP A 142 -5.46 5.33 -22.06
C TRP A 142 -5.35 4.62 -23.40
N GLY A 143 -6.08 3.51 -23.54
CA GLY A 143 -6.11 2.69 -24.76
C GLY A 143 -5.25 1.43 -24.70
N TRP A 144 -5.17 0.71 -25.82
CA TRP A 144 -4.54 -0.62 -25.96
C TRP A 144 -3.01 -0.61 -25.87
N GLN A 145 -2.39 0.55 -25.65
CA GLN A 145 -0.93 0.74 -25.66
C GLN A 145 -0.31 0.72 -24.25
N ARG A 146 -1.12 0.59 -23.19
CA ARG A 146 -0.62 0.39 -21.82
C ARG A 146 -0.03 -1.02 -21.69
N ALA A 147 1.28 -1.10 -21.52
CA ALA A 147 1.98 -2.37 -21.27
C ALA A 147 2.28 -2.51 -19.78
N GLU A 148 1.73 -3.55 -19.15
CA GLU A 148 2.05 -3.93 -17.77
C GLU A 148 3.33 -4.79 -17.77
N HIS A 149 4.32 -4.40 -16.96
CA HIS A 149 5.64 -5.05 -16.90
C HIS A 149 5.84 -5.89 -15.65
N VAL A 150 4.92 -5.83 -14.69
CA VAL A 150 4.90 -6.74 -13.54
C VAL A 150 4.17 -8.03 -13.94
N ALA A 151 4.85 -9.16 -13.86
CA ALA A 151 4.21 -10.45 -14.11
C ALA A 151 3.14 -10.72 -13.03
N PRO A 152 2.02 -11.41 -13.35
CA PRO A 152 0.92 -11.64 -12.40
C PRO A 152 1.34 -12.27 -11.06
N GLU A 153 2.32 -13.17 -11.09
CA GLU A 153 2.90 -13.83 -9.91
C GLU A 153 3.70 -12.87 -9.00
N HIS A 154 4.14 -11.74 -9.54
CA HIS A 154 4.89 -10.70 -8.82
C HIS A 154 4.02 -9.46 -8.50
N ALA A 155 2.76 -9.43 -8.95
CA ALA A 155 1.84 -8.34 -8.68
C ALA A 155 1.51 -8.19 -7.18
N HIS A 156 1.74 -9.24 -6.39
CA HIS A 156 1.57 -9.25 -4.95
C HIS A 156 2.84 -9.77 -4.29
N VAL A 157 3.44 -8.98 -3.42
CA VAL A 157 4.66 -9.36 -2.69
C VAL A 157 4.44 -9.25 -1.19
N HIS A 158 5.16 -10.07 -0.42
CA HIS A 158 5.06 -10.13 1.03
C HIS A 158 6.43 -10.14 1.68
N GLY A 159 6.53 -9.56 2.87
CA GLY A 159 7.73 -9.59 3.72
C GLY A 159 7.36 -9.82 5.18
N ASP A 160 8.18 -10.60 5.89
CA ASP A 160 8.04 -10.79 7.34
C ASP A 160 8.50 -9.54 8.11
N THR A 161 9.35 -8.69 7.49
CA THR A 161 9.70 -7.35 7.98
C THR A 161 9.41 -6.30 6.91
N LEU A 162 9.43 -5.02 7.31
CA LEU A 162 9.24 -3.92 6.38
C LEU A 162 10.38 -3.86 5.36
N GLU A 163 11.62 -4.06 5.81
CA GLU A 163 12.82 -4.06 4.98
C GLU A 163 12.77 -5.19 3.95
N ALA A 164 12.40 -6.41 4.36
CA ALA A 164 12.25 -7.54 3.45
C ALA A 164 11.15 -7.29 2.39
N LEU A 165 10.06 -6.61 2.78
CA LEU A 165 9.06 -6.18 1.80
C LEU A 165 9.65 -5.15 0.83
N VAL A 166 10.34 -4.13 1.33
CA VAL A 166 10.93 -3.07 0.50
C VAL A 166 11.93 -3.65 -0.49
N ASP A 167 12.80 -4.57 -0.06
CA ASP A 167 13.77 -5.24 -0.94
C ASP A 167 13.05 -6.00 -2.06
N ALA A 168 11.99 -6.75 -1.73
CA ALA A 168 11.19 -7.46 -2.72
C ALA A 168 10.47 -6.51 -3.69
N VAL A 169 9.87 -5.43 -3.18
CA VAL A 169 9.23 -4.40 -4.00
C VAL A 169 10.24 -3.77 -4.95
N ALA A 170 11.38 -3.31 -4.43
CA ALA A 170 12.41 -2.65 -5.21
C ALA A 170 12.98 -3.57 -6.30
N ALA A 171 13.23 -4.85 -5.98
CA ALA A 171 13.70 -5.83 -6.95
C ALA A 171 12.71 -5.98 -8.13
N ASN A 172 11.41 -6.16 -7.82
CA ASN A 172 10.39 -6.34 -8.85
C ASN A 172 10.14 -5.07 -9.66
N VAL A 173 10.06 -3.90 -9.02
CA VAL A 173 9.84 -2.62 -9.70
C VAL A 173 11.04 -2.26 -10.58
N ASN A 174 12.27 -2.38 -10.09
CA ASN A 174 13.46 -2.07 -10.89
C ASN A 174 13.65 -3.06 -12.05
N ALA A 175 13.30 -4.33 -11.87
CA ALA A 175 13.30 -5.31 -12.96
C ALA A 175 12.25 -4.95 -14.03
N ALA A 176 11.05 -4.58 -13.62
CA ALA A 176 9.98 -4.15 -14.52
C ALA A 176 10.33 -2.84 -15.26
N LEU A 177 10.95 -1.88 -14.58
CA LEU A 177 11.48 -0.66 -15.18
C LEU A 177 12.54 -0.97 -16.25
N ALA A 178 13.48 -1.87 -15.93
CA ALA A 178 14.51 -2.29 -16.87
C ALA A 178 13.92 -3.01 -18.10
N ALA A 179 12.87 -3.81 -17.92
CA ALA A 179 12.13 -4.45 -19.01
C ALA A 179 11.36 -3.44 -19.87
N ALA A 180 10.85 -2.37 -19.25
CA ALA A 180 10.22 -1.24 -19.92
C ALA A 180 11.21 -0.29 -20.61
N GLY A 181 12.53 -0.52 -20.50
CA GLY A 181 13.57 0.30 -21.13
C GLY A 181 14.07 1.47 -20.28
N PHE A 182 13.56 1.65 -19.06
CA PHE A 182 13.98 2.67 -18.12
C PHE A 182 15.09 2.10 -17.22
N ARG A 183 16.34 2.24 -17.65
CA ARG A 183 17.52 1.82 -16.85
C ARG A 183 18.10 3.00 -16.06
N ALA A 184 18.73 2.69 -14.93
CA ALA A 184 19.56 3.64 -14.22
C ALA A 184 20.71 4.12 -15.11
N THR A 185 20.70 5.38 -15.49
CA THR A 185 21.90 6.11 -15.89
C THR A 185 22.70 6.34 -14.61
N ARG A 186 23.75 5.54 -14.43
CA ARG A 186 24.70 5.70 -13.31
C ARG A 186 25.88 6.55 -13.75
#